data_AF-A0A0F9TLM9-F1
#
_entry.id   AF-A0A0F9TLM9-F1
#
_cell.length_a   1.000
_cell.length_b   1.000
_cell.length_c   1.000
_cell.angle_alpha   90.00
_cell.angle_beta   90.00
_cell.angle_gamma   90.00
#
_symmetry.space_group_name_H-M   'P 1'
#
loop_
_entity.id
_entity.type
_entity.pdbx_description
1 polymer ?
#
loop_
_entity_poly.entity_id
_entity_poly.type
_entity_poly.pdbx_seq_one_letter_code
_entity_poly.pdbx_strand_id
1 'polypeptide(L)'
;MAEEVKHNFVTGKTLYFCRFILSNSNVMLANPATNEVWGTGARDASAYGVAMTEEGGSGHYTGDFADGGAIAAGTYHIVVYDRLTGAFIDSDPALAQGDLPWDGTSEINLFAVYTDTNEIQGKLPDEFIMGSSVTDSMDDEINAAVQDLGQVKTIEDESPGDGAPDRTSGIVKGF
;
A
#
# COMPACT_ATOMS: atom_id res chain seq x y z
N MET A 1 -15.87 5.55 -6.70
CA MET A 1 -14.94 6.69 -6.84
C MET A 1 -14.00 6.56 -5.68
N ALA A 2 -12.70 6.59 -5.95
CA ALA A 2 -11.72 6.51 -4.89
C ALA A 2 -11.55 7.91 -4.30
N GLU A 3 -11.42 7.99 -2.97
CA GLU A 3 -11.48 9.25 -2.19
C GLU A 3 -10.11 9.56 -1.58
N GLU A 4 -9.06 9.61 -2.38
CA GLU A 4 -7.69 9.74 -1.84
C GLU A 4 -7.37 11.16 -1.40
N VAL A 5 -7.95 12.18 -2.04
CA VAL A 5 -7.76 13.57 -1.62
C VAL A 5 -8.96 14.02 -0.80
N LYS A 6 -8.72 14.33 0.48
CA LYS A 6 -9.77 14.78 1.42
C LYS A 6 -9.40 16.12 2.04
N HIS A 7 -10.36 17.03 2.13
CA HIS A 7 -10.17 18.29 2.83
C HIS A 7 -11.47 18.78 3.50
N ASN A 8 -11.36 19.33 4.71
CA ASN A 8 -12.48 19.97 5.40
C ASN A 8 -12.40 21.48 5.20
N PHE A 9 -13.47 22.09 4.71
CA PHE A 9 -13.55 23.54 4.52
C PHE A 9 -14.98 24.08 4.73
N VAL A 10 -15.17 25.38 4.54
CA VAL A 10 -16.50 26.00 4.63
C VAL A 10 -17.42 25.38 3.56
N THR A 11 -18.65 25.05 3.93
CA THR A 11 -19.66 24.47 3.03
C THR A 11 -20.04 25.41 1.87
N GLY A 12 -20.44 24.84 0.72
CA GLY A 12 -20.90 25.58 -0.45
C GLY A 12 -19.78 26.26 -1.24
N LYS A 13 -18.53 25.90 -0.96
CA LYS A 13 -17.36 26.35 -1.72
C LYS A 13 -17.09 25.40 -2.88
N THR A 14 -16.30 25.86 -3.85
CA THR A 14 -15.78 24.97 -4.89
C THR A 14 -14.29 24.84 -4.69
N LEU A 15 -13.84 23.63 -4.37
CA LEU A 15 -12.42 23.34 -4.23
C LEU A 15 -11.92 22.55 -5.43
N TYR A 16 -10.63 22.68 -5.68
CA TYR A 16 -9.91 21.84 -6.61
C TYR A 16 -8.50 21.59 -6.07
N PHE A 17 -7.82 20.58 -6.60
CA PHE A 17 -6.43 20.34 -6.28
C PHE A 17 -5.58 20.24 -7.55
N CYS A 18 -4.32 20.59 -7.42
CA CYS A 18 -3.30 20.39 -8.45
C CYS A 18 -2.32 19.31 -7.99
N ARG A 19 -1.79 18.56 -8.96
CA ARG A 19 -0.87 17.44 -8.75
C ARG A 19 0.51 17.85 -9.24
N PHE A 20 1.49 17.87 -8.34
CA PHE A 20 2.88 18.16 -8.66
C PHE A 20 3.73 16.91 -8.46
N ILE A 21 4.56 16.58 -9.45
CA ILE A 21 5.49 15.46 -9.35
C ILE A 21 6.66 15.90 -8.45
N LEU A 22 6.84 15.25 -7.30
CA LEU A 22 7.81 15.70 -6.31
C LEU A 22 9.26 15.66 -6.82
N SER A 23 9.59 14.75 -7.74
CA SER A 23 10.96 14.56 -8.24
C SER A 23 11.45 15.67 -9.18
N ASN A 24 10.54 16.41 -9.82
CA ASN A 24 10.91 17.45 -10.79
C ASN A 24 10.09 18.74 -10.66
N SER A 25 9.17 18.81 -9.70
CA SER A 25 8.24 19.92 -9.47
C SER A 25 7.36 20.28 -10.67
N ASN A 26 7.24 19.39 -11.66
CA ASN A 26 6.33 19.58 -12.78
C ASN A 26 4.90 19.37 -12.31
N VAL A 27 3.98 20.14 -12.87
CA VAL A 27 2.55 19.94 -12.68
C VAL A 27 2.01 18.96 -13.73
N MET A 28 1.14 18.07 -13.29
CA MET A 28 0.40 17.19 -14.20
C MET A 28 -0.81 17.91 -14.76
N LEU A 29 -1.08 17.68 -16.05
CA LEU A 29 -2.37 18.08 -16.62
C LEU A 29 -3.52 17.29 -15.97
N ALA A 30 -4.72 17.85 -16.03
CA ALA A 30 -5.96 17.22 -15.58
C ALA A 30 -6.14 15.85 -16.25
N ASN A 31 -5.79 15.74 -17.54
CA ASN A 31 -5.59 14.46 -18.24
C ASN A 31 -4.11 14.04 -18.11
N PRO A 32 -3.77 13.10 -17.21
CA PRO A 32 -2.42 12.91 -16.68
C PRO A 32 -1.40 12.28 -17.64
N ALA A 33 -1.68 12.25 -18.95
CA ALA A 33 -0.76 11.73 -19.95
C ALA A 33 0.54 12.54 -20.10
N THR A 34 0.60 13.79 -19.62
CA THR A 34 1.77 14.67 -19.72
C THR A 34 1.93 15.56 -18.49
N ASN A 35 3.16 16.03 -18.27
CA ASN A 35 3.50 17.01 -17.23
C ASN A 35 4.35 18.14 -17.82
N GLU A 36 4.34 19.29 -17.15
CA GLU A 36 5.14 20.45 -17.55
C GLU A 36 5.52 21.35 -16.37
N VAL A 37 6.41 22.30 -16.59
CA VAL A 37 6.77 23.29 -15.57
C VAL A 37 5.60 24.27 -15.40
N TRP A 38 5.14 24.44 -14.15
CA TRP A 38 4.04 25.35 -13.83
C TRP A 38 4.30 26.77 -14.39
N GLY A 39 3.26 27.36 -15.01
CA GLY A 39 3.31 28.74 -15.53
C GLY A 39 4.12 28.92 -16.82
N THR A 40 4.65 27.86 -17.43
CA THR A 40 5.42 27.95 -18.69
C THR A 40 4.62 27.55 -19.93
N GLY A 41 3.56 26.75 -19.79
CA GLY A 41 2.85 26.10 -20.90
C GLY A 41 1.81 26.94 -21.64
N ALA A 42 1.69 28.25 -21.38
CA ALA A 42 0.54 29.08 -21.79
C ALA A 42 -0.84 28.58 -21.31
N ARG A 43 -0.85 27.52 -20.48
CA ARG A 43 -2.02 26.99 -19.80
C ARG A 43 -2.16 27.65 -18.44
N ASP A 44 -3.40 27.75 -17.98
CA ASP A 44 -3.76 28.22 -16.64
C ASP A 44 -4.12 27.03 -15.74
N ALA A 45 -4.42 27.31 -14.47
CA ALA A 45 -4.93 26.35 -13.50
C ALA A 45 -6.09 25.47 -14.03
N SER A 46 -6.86 25.92 -15.04
CA SER A 46 -7.94 25.12 -15.64
C SER A 46 -7.45 23.85 -16.32
N ALA A 47 -6.19 23.82 -16.77
CA ALA A 47 -5.58 22.67 -17.40
C ALA A 47 -5.01 21.64 -16.40
N TYR A 48 -4.84 22.01 -15.13
CA TYR A 48 -4.19 21.19 -14.10
C TYR A 48 -5.14 20.76 -12.99
N GLY A 49 -6.14 21.60 -12.70
CA GLY A 49 -7.05 21.43 -11.58
C GLY A 49 -7.98 20.24 -11.73
N VAL A 50 -8.03 19.41 -10.70
CA VAL A 50 -9.03 18.35 -10.54
C VAL A 50 -10.06 18.82 -9.53
N ALA A 51 -11.34 18.79 -9.93
CA ALA A 51 -12.42 19.27 -9.09
C ALA A 51 -12.63 18.36 -7.87
N MET A 52 -12.91 18.96 -6.72
CA MET A 52 -13.37 18.24 -5.53
C MET A 52 -14.88 18.38 -5.38
N THR A 53 -15.52 17.34 -4.83
CA THR A 53 -16.97 17.31 -4.58
C THR A 53 -17.25 17.42 -3.09
N GLU A 54 -18.18 18.29 -2.71
CA GLU A 54 -18.66 18.38 -1.32
C GLU A 54 -19.65 17.25 -1.02
N GLU A 55 -19.43 16.54 0.08
CA GLU A 55 -20.32 15.49 0.55
C GLU A 55 -21.51 16.08 1.29
N GLY A 56 -22.66 16.16 0.61
CA GLY A 56 -23.94 16.45 1.24
C GLY A 56 -24.04 17.80 1.97
N GLY A 57 -23.21 18.79 1.61
CA GLY A 57 -23.19 20.09 2.30
C GLY A 57 -22.52 20.04 3.69
N SER A 58 -21.67 19.04 3.95
CA SER A 58 -21.03 18.84 5.25
C SER A 58 -19.79 19.71 5.49
N GLY A 59 -19.26 20.37 4.45
CA GLY A 59 -17.92 20.93 4.44
C GLY A 59 -16.80 19.88 4.27
N HIS A 60 -17.13 18.59 4.08
CA HIS A 60 -16.16 17.56 3.70
C HIS A 60 -16.08 17.47 2.17
N TYR A 61 -14.89 17.66 1.63
CA TYR A 61 -14.62 17.62 0.19
C TYR A 61 -13.74 16.43 -0.14
N THR A 62 -14.12 15.66 -1.15
CA THR A 62 -13.36 14.52 -1.67
C THR A 62 -13.04 14.71 -3.15
N GLY A 63 -11.88 14.20 -3.56
CA GLY A 63 -11.42 14.20 -4.94
C GLY A 63 -10.73 12.89 -5.29
N ASP A 64 -10.98 12.40 -6.50
CA ASP A 64 -10.34 11.21 -7.05
C ASP A 64 -8.98 11.61 -7.63
N PHE A 65 -7.90 11.07 -7.06
CA PHE A 65 -6.54 11.44 -7.47
C PHE A 65 -6.27 11.10 -8.94
N ALA A 66 -6.84 9.99 -9.43
CA ALA A 66 -6.70 9.49 -10.79
C ALA A 66 -7.77 10.01 -11.75
N ASP A 67 -8.53 11.04 -11.35
CA ASP A 67 -9.47 11.68 -12.26
C ASP A 67 -8.75 12.22 -13.50
N GLY A 68 -9.37 12.01 -14.66
CA GLY A 68 -8.83 12.34 -15.98
C GLY A 68 -7.91 11.28 -16.60
N GLY A 69 -7.48 10.23 -15.89
CA GLY A 69 -6.77 9.09 -16.49
C GLY A 69 -5.73 8.39 -15.60
N ALA A 70 -5.03 7.40 -16.17
CA ALA A 70 -4.01 6.64 -15.46
C ALA A 70 -2.80 7.52 -15.07
N ILE A 71 -2.37 7.41 -13.81
CA ILE A 71 -1.23 8.14 -13.25
C ILE A 71 -0.10 7.15 -12.94
N ALA A 72 1.13 7.48 -13.32
CA ALA A 72 2.28 6.63 -13.03
C ALA A 72 2.57 6.54 -11.52
N ALA A 73 3.19 5.44 -11.07
CA ALA A 73 3.66 5.32 -9.70
C ALA A 73 4.66 6.44 -9.34
N GLY A 74 4.61 6.94 -8.11
CA GLY A 74 5.50 8.00 -7.64
C GLY A 74 4.98 8.71 -6.38
N THR A 75 5.70 9.73 -5.95
CA THR A 75 5.26 10.62 -4.87
C THR A 75 4.84 11.96 -5.48
N TYR A 76 3.64 12.39 -5.11
CA TYR A 76 3.03 13.60 -5.63
C TYR A 76 2.81 14.60 -4.51
N HIS A 77 3.19 15.84 -4.74
CA HIS A 77 2.81 16.96 -3.90
C HIS A 77 1.45 17.48 -4.38
N ILE A 78 0.49 17.55 -3.45
CA ILE A 78 -0.88 17.96 -3.69
C ILE A 78 -1.10 19.30 -3.04
N VAL A 79 -1.69 20.25 -3.77
CA VAL A 79 -2.10 21.55 -3.24
C VAL A 79 -3.58 21.76 -3.55
N VAL A 80 -4.35 22.07 -2.51
CA VAL A 80 -5.79 22.34 -2.59
C VAL A 80 -6.03 23.85 -2.61
N TYR A 81 -6.95 24.31 -3.46
CA TYR A 81 -7.25 25.73 -3.70
C TYR A 81 -8.74 26.03 -3.52
N ASP A 82 -9.10 27.24 -3.05
CA ASP A 82 -10.49 27.77 -3.10
C ASP A 82 -10.73 28.43 -4.45
N ARG A 83 -11.67 27.91 -5.24
CA ARG A 83 -12.03 28.53 -6.51
C ARG A 83 -12.90 29.75 -6.26
N LEU A 84 -12.32 30.94 -6.42
CA LEU A 84 -13.05 32.19 -6.16
C LEU A 84 -13.96 32.62 -7.32
N THR A 85 -13.70 32.10 -8.52
CA THR A 85 -14.44 32.47 -9.74
C THR A 85 -15.08 31.26 -10.43
N GLY A 86 -15.65 31.46 -11.62
CA GLY A 86 -16.24 30.36 -12.40
C GLY A 86 -15.21 29.41 -13.02
N ALA A 87 -13.94 29.80 -13.10
CA ALA A 87 -12.83 29.01 -13.65
C ALA A 87 -11.71 28.85 -12.63
N PHE A 88 -10.91 27.79 -12.77
CA PHE A 88 -9.68 27.63 -11.99
C PHE A 88 -8.66 28.66 -12.51
N ILE A 89 -8.09 29.47 -11.63
CA ILE A 89 -7.11 30.50 -12.00
C ILE A 89 -5.87 30.44 -11.10
N ASP A 90 -4.72 30.85 -11.63
CA ASP A 90 -3.44 30.77 -10.90
C ASP A 90 -3.38 31.65 -9.64
N SER A 91 -4.29 32.62 -9.53
CA SER A 91 -4.42 33.50 -8.37
C SER A 91 -5.39 33.00 -7.31
N ASP A 92 -6.01 31.83 -7.49
CA ASP A 92 -6.84 31.22 -6.45
C ASP A 92 -5.97 30.89 -5.21
N PRO A 93 -6.45 31.15 -3.98
CA PRO A 93 -5.65 30.95 -2.78
C PRO A 93 -5.48 29.47 -2.45
N ALA A 94 -4.24 29.06 -2.15
CA ALA A 94 -3.94 27.75 -1.61
C ALA A 94 -4.47 27.63 -0.17
N LEU A 95 -5.20 26.55 0.11
CA LEU A 95 -5.80 26.25 1.41
C LEU A 95 -4.99 25.22 2.20
N ALA A 96 -4.49 24.20 1.52
CA ALA A 96 -3.78 23.09 2.13
C ALA A 96 -2.79 22.45 1.14
N GLN A 97 -1.81 21.74 1.68
CA GLN A 97 -0.86 20.97 0.89
C GLN A 97 -0.47 19.68 1.62
N GLY A 98 -0.06 18.67 0.86
CA GLY A 98 0.40 17.38 1.41
C GLY A 98 1.05 16.53 0.33
N ASP A 99 1.73 15.47 0.74
CA ASP A 99 2.34 14.52 -0.19
C ASP A 99 1.54 13.21 -0.22
N LEU A 100 1.34 12.66 -1.41
CA LEU A 100 0.59 11.43 -1.67
C LEU A 100 1.52 10.41 -2.35
N PRO A 101 1.91 9.31 -1.67
CA PRO A 101 2.61 8.21 -2.30
C PRO A 101 1.60 7.36 -3.10
N TRP A 102 1.92 7.07 -4.36
CA TRP A 102 1.01 6.42 -5.31
C TRP A 102 1.68 5.22 -5.99
N ASP A 103 1.00 4.08 -6.05
CA ASP A 103 1.51 2.85 -6.68
C ASP A 103 1.21 2.75 -8.19
N GLY A 104 0.47 3.71 -8.73
CA GLY A 104 -0.02 3.71 -10.12
C GLY A 104 -1.54 3.49 -10.23
N THR A 105 -2.15 2.95 -9.17
CA THR A 105 -3.58 2.61 -9.10
C THR A 105 -4.27 3.04 -7.81
N SER A 106 -3.54 3.15 -6.70
CA SER A 106 -4.03 3.53 -5.37
C SER A 106 -2.97 4.26 -4.54
N GLU A 107 -3.44 4.93 -3.48
CA GLU A 107 -2.57 5.49 -2.44
C GLU A 107 -1.84 4.36 -1.70
N ILE A 108 -0.52 4.51 -1.54
CA ILE A 108 0.28 3.61 -0.73
C ILE A 108 0.01 3.92 0.74
N ASN A 109 -0.75 3.05 1.41
CA ASN A 109 -0.98 3.17 2.83
C ASN A 109 0.28 2.78 3.62
N LEU A 110 1.04 3.77 4.07
CA LEU A 110 2.25 3.56 4.88
C LEU A 110 1.96 2.86 6.22
N PHE A 111 0.74 2.95 6.76
CA PHE A 111 0.36 2.24 7.98
C PHE A 111 0.20 0.73 7.75
N ALA A 112 -0.14 0.30 6.53
CA ALA A 112 -0.18 -1.12 6.18
C ALA A 112 1.22 -1.75 6.29
N VAL A 113 2.26 -1.03 5.84
CA VAL A 113 3.67 -1.49 5.92
C VAL A 113 4.10 -1.76 7.37
N TYR A 114 3.65 -0.95 8.33
CA TYR A 114 3.95 -1.18 9.74
C TYR A 114 3.27 -2.44 10.30
N THR A 115 2.05 -2.73 9.84
CA THR A 115 1.32 -3.93 10.25
C THR A 115 2.02 -5.19 9.73
N ASP A 116 2.38 -5.19 8.45
CA ASP A 116 3.10 -6.30 7.82
C ASP A 116 4.47 -6.53 8.48
N THR A 117 5.16 -5.46 8.89
CA THR A 117 6.43 -5.57 9.61
C THR A 117 6.25 -6.25 10.97
N ASN A 118 5.18 -5.96 11.70
CA ASN A 118 4.89 -6.61 12.99
C ASN A 118 4.56 -8.09 12.80
N GLU A 119 3.81 -8.44 11.74
CA GLU A 119 3.53 -9.84 11.41
C GLU A 119 4.82 -10.60 11.05
N ILE A 120 5.70 -10.00 10.24
CA ILE A 120 7.01 -10.59 9.92
C ILE A 120 7.87 -10.73 11.18
N GLN A 121 7.89 -9.73 12.07
CA GLN A 121 8.61 -9.82 13.34
C GLN A 121 8.10 -10.95 14.22
N GLY A 122 6.80 -11.21 14.26
CA GLY A 122 6.24 -12.35 14.98
C GLY A 122 6.56 -13.72 14.35
N LYS A 123 6.96 -13.74 13.07
CA LYS A 123 7.42 -14.96 12.36
C LYS A 123 8.92 -15.18 12.45
N LEU A 124 9.69 -14.14 12.74
CA LEU A 124 11.12 -14.27 12.95
C LEU A 124 11.37 -14.69 14.39
N PRO A 125 12.22 -15.68 14.66
CA PRO A 125 12.51 -16.03 16.04
C PRO A 125 13.27 -14.89 16.73
N ASP A 126 12.80 -14.51 17.91
CA ASP A 126 13.27 -13.36 18.70
C ASP A 126 14.80 -13.35 18.92
N GLU A 127 15.43 -14.53 18.88
CA GLU A 127 16.85 -14.72 19.20
C GLU A 127 17.67 -15.26 18.03
N PHE A 128 17.09 -15.52 16.85
CA PHE A 128 17.83 -16.06 15.69
C PHE A 128 18.35 -14.95 14.76
N ILE A 129 18.95 -13.92 15.36
CA ILE A 129 19.78 -12.96 14.62
C ILE A 129 21.04 -13.71 14.19
N MET A 130 21.43 -13.60 12.91
CA MET A 130 22.61 -14.28 12.34
C MET A 130 23.82 -14.23 13.30
N GLY A 131 24.20 -15.39 13.87
CA GLY A 131 25.29 -15.51 14.85
C GLY A 131 24.87 -15.84 16.28
N SER A 132 23.58 -15.97 16.56
CA SER A 132 23.08 -16.45 17.86
C SER A 132 23.39 -17.93 18.08
N SER A 133 23.69 -18.28 19.34
CA SER A 133 23.90 -19.67 19.78
C SER A 133 22.63 -20.32 20.32
N VAL A 134 21.49 -19.61 20.33
CA VAL A 134 20.23 -20.15 20.85
C VAL A 134 19.48 -20.88 19.73
N THR A 135 19.26 -22.19 19.93
CA THR A 135 18.66 -23.09 18.94
C THR A 135 17.18 -23.35 19.14
N ASP A 136 16.63 -22.89 20.27
CA ASP A 136 15.33 -23.36 20.77
C ASP A 136 14.19 -22.38 20.43
N SER A 137 14.53 -21.17 19.98
CA SER A 137 13.60 -20.22 19.38
C SER A 137 13.40 -20.58 17.91
N MET A 138 12.52 -21.54 17.67
CA MET A 138 12.04 -21.92 16.34
C MET A 138 10.63 -21.36 16.11
N ASP A 139 10.29 -21.10 14.85
CA ASP A 139 8.94 -20.73 14.42
C ASP A 139 7.92 -21.80 14.87
N ASP A 140 6.79 -21.37 15.45
CA ASP A 140 5.74 -22.25 15.98
C ASP A 140 5.18 -23.19 14.89
N GLU A 141 5.07 -22.72 13.65
CA GLU A 141 4.67 -23.57 12.52
C GLU A 141 5.71 -24.67 12.22
N ILE A 142 7.00 -24.36 12.36
CA ILE A 142 8.08 -25.35 12.19
C ILE A 142 8.08 -26.34 13.36
N ASN A 143 7.85 -25.87 14.59
CA ASN A 143 7.72 -26.72 15.77
C ASN A 143 6.55 -27.72 15.61
N ALA A 144 5.40 -27.24 15.13
CA ALA A 144 4.26 -28.08 14.84
C ALA A 144 4.60 -29.14 13.76
N ALA A 145 5.28 -28.75 12.69
CA ALA A 145 5.70 -29.68 11.63
C ALA A 145 6.73 -30.71 12.11
N VAL A 146 7.70 -30.32 12.94
CA VAL A 146 8.69 -31.24 13.53
C VAL A 146 8.04 -32.22 14.49
N GLN A 147 7.06 -31.79 15.28
CA GLN A 147 6.29 -32.69 16.13
C GLN A 147 5.46 -33.67 15.32
N ASP A 148 4.82 -33.23 14.24
CA ASP A 148 4.05 -34.10 13.35
C ASP A 148 4.95 -35.11 12.61
N LEU A 149 6.12 -34.66 12.13
CA LEU A 149 7.14 -35.53 11.52
C LEU A 149 7.76 -36.51 12.53
N GLY A 150 7.97 -36.08 13.78
CA GLY A 150 8.41 -36.94 14.88
C GLY A 150 7.34 -37.95 15.30
N GLN A 151 6.07 -37.68 15.00
CA GLN A 151 4.94 -38.59 15.15
C GLN A 151 4.70 -39.50 13.94
N VAL A 152 5.55 -39.44 12.90
CA VAL A 152 5.58 -40.49 11.85
C VAL A 152 5.88 -41.81 12.55
N LYS A 153 4.78 -42.48 12.89
CA LYS A 153 4.69 -43.70 13.67
C LYS A 153 5.74 -44.67 13.16
N THR A 154 6.62 -45.10 14.04
CA THR A 154 7.31 -46.38 13.86
C THR A 154 6.20 -47.40 13.67
N ILE A 155 5.95 -47.82 12.43
CA ILE A 155 5.06 -48.93 12.16
C ILE A 155 5.81 -50.12 12.75
N GLU A 156 5.38 -50.57 13.92
CA GLU A 156 5.80 -51.86 14.42
C GLU A 156 5.34 -52.88 13.39
N ASP A 157 6.30 -53.57 12.78
CA ASP A 157 6.03 -54.64 11.84
C ASP A 157 5.22 -55.72 12.57
N GLU A 158 3.90 -55.76 12.33
CA GLU A 158 3.02 -56.81 12.83
C GLU A 158 3.19 -58.13 12.04
N SER A 159 4.35 -58.39 11.42
CA SER A 159 4.56 -59.64 10.72
C SER A 159 4.43 -60.81 11.72
N PRO A 160 3.50 -61.75 11.48
CA PRO A 160 3.29 -62.88 12.37
C PRO A 160 4.57 -63.71 12.41
N GLY A 161 5.17 -63.77 13.60
CA GLY A 161 6.47 -64.37 13.84
C GLY A 161 6.56 -65.82 13.34
N ASP A 162 7.51 -66.05 12.44
CA ASP A 162 8.33 -67.27 12.38
C ASP A 162 9.58 -67.15 11.47
N GLY A 163 9.93 -65.93 11.02
CA GLY A 163 11.15 -65.65 10.26
C GLY A 163 11.91 -64.49 10.90
N ALA A 164 13.24 -64.57 10.91
CA ALA A 164 14.14 -63.61 11.55
C ALA A 164 13.72 -62.13 11.37
N PRO A 165 13.85 -61.27 12.40
CA PRO A 165 13.37 -59.89 12.34
C PRO A 165 14.04 -59.15 11.17
N ASP A 166 13.22 -58.73 10.20
CA ASP A 166 13.65 -57.86 9.12
C ASP A 166 13.96 -56.48 9.73
N ARG A 167 15.21 -56.04 9.60
CA ARG A 167 15.68 -54.74 10.10
C ARG A 167 15.53 -53.63 9.07
N THR A 168 14.80 -53.87 7.98
CA THR A 168 14.61 -52.87 6.94
C THR A 168 13.55 -51.86 7.40
N SER A 169 13.99 -50.86 8.17
CA SER A 169 13.21 -49.65 8.46
C SER A 169 12.85 -48.93 7.15
N GLY A 170 11.67 -49.21 6.60
CA GLY A 170 11.16 -48.58 5.39
C GLY A 170 10.28 -47.39 5.72
N ILE A 171 10.57 -46.22 5.14
CA ILE A 171 9.66 -45.08 5.14
C ILE A 171 8.51 -45.40 4.19
N VAL A 172 7.33 -45.70 4.72
CA VAL A 172 6.11 -45.80 3.91
C VAL A 172 5.70 -44.38 3.52
N LYS A 173 5.91 -44.03 2.25
CA LYS A 173 5.33 -42.81 1.67
C LYS A 173 3.83 -43.01 1.52
N GLY A 174 3.05 -42.40 2.40
CA GLY A 174 1.61 -42.20 2.18
C GLY A 174 1.40 -41.20 1.05
N PHE A 175 0.63 -41.61 0.04
CA PHE A 175 0.06 -40.73 -0.99
C PHE A 175 -1.32 -40.25 -0.54
#